data_AF-A0A933BRU2-F1
#
_entry.id   AF-A0A933BRU2-F1
#
_cell.length_a   1.000
_cell.length_b   1.000
_cell.length_c   1.000
_cell.angle_alpha   90.00
_cell.angle_beta   90.00
_cell.angle_gamma   90.00
#
_symmetry.space_group_name_H-M   'P 1'
#
loop_
_entity.id
_entity.type
_entity.pdbx_description
1 polymer ?
#
loop_
_entity_poly.entity_id
_entity_poly.type
_entity_poly.pdbx_seq_one_letter_code
_entity_poly.pdbx_strand_id
1 'polypeptide(L)'
;MTIGIRVDGGFQVGMGHVYKSLWLAEALRERGREEACFLVRRDGASTDLIRSRKFPLEVFPDGMQEKEIIARLNQWVEKHRPSFLIVDHWDWDDAYWSGLAKIPGAVYVGMDVPEGEFAHFDLAFQGIRNSLSNEEFTEMGCKVYKGPQYLMTSPDFLPYAGSWKYRGRLKKILLTFGGT
;
A
#
# COMPACT_ATOMS: atom_id res chain seq x y z
N MET A 1 -15.04 10.72 3.33
CA MET A 1 -13.63 11.14 3.47
C MET A 1 -12.89 10.69 2.23
N THR A 2 -11.95 11.50 1.73
CA THR A 2 -11.14 11.13 0.57
C THR A 2 -9.86 10.44 1.05
N ILE A 3 -9.51 9.34 0.42
CA ILE A 3 -8.28 8.58 0.69
C ILE A 3 -7.47 8.56 -0.60
N GLY A 4 -6.23 9.03 -0.53
CA GLY A 4 -5.25 8.82 -1.60
C GLY A 4 -4.52 7.50 -1.37
N ILE A 5 -4.35 6.70 -2.41
CA ILE A 5 -3.55 5.46 -2.36
C ILE A 5 -2.45 5.55 -3.43
N ARG A 6 -1.23 5.82 -3.00
CA ARG A 6 -0.03 5.81 -3.84
C ARG A 6 0.54 4.40 -3.90
N VAL A 7 0.46 3.78 -5.06
CA VAL A 7 0.92 2.41 -5.30
C VAL A 7 1.35 2.26 -6.75
N ASP A 8 2.36 1.44 -7.03
CA ASP A 8 2.64 0.99 -8.41
C ASP A 8 2.48 -0.51 -8.53
N GLY A 9 2.18 -0.93 -9.75
CA GLY A 9 2.17 -2.32 -10.16
C GLY A 9 2.45 -2.42 -11.64
N GLY A 10 2.87 -3.60 -12.06
CA GLY A 10 3.19 -3.90 -13.45
C GLY A 10 4.29 -4.94 -13.54
N PHE A 11 4.63 -5.32 -14.76
CA PHE A 11 5.51 -6.48 -15.02
C PHE A 11 6.86 -6.46 -14.28
N GLN A 12 7.44 -5.28 -14.08
CA GLN A 12 8.76 -5.15 -13.43
C GLN A 12 8.70 -5.20 -11.90
N VAL A 13 7.66 -4.59 -11.30
CA VAL A 13 7.52 -4.45 -9.84
C VAL A 13 6.57 -5.48 -9.23
N GLY A 14 5.87 -6.25 -10.09
CA GLY A 14 4.82 -7.16 -9.69
C GLY A 14 3.48 -6.48 -9.48
N MET A 15 2.43 -7.27 -9.29
CA MET A 15 1.07 -6.79 -9.07
C MET A 15 0.62 -6.86 -7.59
N GLY A 16 1.48 -7.36 -6.70
CA GLY A 16 1.13 -7.64 -5.30
C GLY A 16 0.58 -6.42 -4.54
N HIS A 17 1.26 -5.27 -4.65
CA HIS A 17 0.84 -4.04 -3.98
C HIS A 17 -0.50 -3.52 -4.48
N VAL A 18 -0.73 -3.59 -5.80
CA VAL A 18 -2.01 -3.19 -6.41
C VAL A 18 -3.15 -4.07 -5.92
N TYR A 19 -2.99 -5.40 -5.92
CA TYR A 19 -4.03 -6.30 -5.39
C TYR A 19 -4.31 -6.05 -3.91
N LYS A 20 -3.24 -5.92 -3.10
CA LYS A 20 -3.32 -5.67 -1.66
C LYS A 20 -4.06 -4.36 -1.36
N SER A 21 -3.69 -3.30 -2.07
CA SER A 21 -4.32 -1.98 -1.97
C SER A 21 -5.76 -1.96 -2.46
N LEU A 22 -6.10 -2.75 -3.49
CA LEU A 22 -7.48 -2.91 -3.95
C LEU A 22 -8.35 -3.60 -2.90
N TRP A 23 -7.89 -4.67 -2.26
CA TRP A 23 -8.66 -5.32 -1.19
C TRP A 23 -8.95 -4.37 -0.04
N LEU A 24 -7.98 -3.52 0.32
CA LEU A 24 -8.22 -2.46 1.30
C LEU A 24 -9.29 -1.48 0.81
N ALA A 25 -9.11 -0.91 -0.38
CA ALA A 25 -10.04 0.08 -0.92
C ALA A 25 -11.47 -0.48 -1.06
N GLU A 26 -11.62 -1.76 -1.45
CA GLU A 26 -12.90 -2.45 -1.52
C GLU A 26 -13.53 -2.60 -0.12
N ALA A 27 -12.75 -3.06 0.86
CA ALA A 27 -13.23 -3.20 2.24
C ALA A 27 -13.58 -1.85 2.90
N LEU A 28 -12.92 -0.75 2.51
CA LEU A 28 -13.25 0.60 2.97
C LEU A 28 -14.55 1.10 2.32
N ARG A 29 -14.71 0.88 1.00
CA ARG A 29 -15.93 1.22 0.25
C ARG A 29 -17.16 0.50 0.82
N GLU A 30 -17.03 -0.77 1.19
CA GLU A 30 -18.12 -1.56 1.80
C GLU A 30 -18.57 -1.01 3.16
N ARG A 31 -17.70 -0.28 3.89
CA ARG A 31 -18.04 0.39 5.15
C ARG A 31 -18.71 1.76 4.94
N GLY A 32 -18.79 2.25 3.70
CA GLY A 32 -19.83 3.18 3.26
C GLY A 32 -19.56 4.69 3.42
N ARG A 33 -18.32 5.15 3.64
CA ARG A 33 -18.01 6.60 3.80
C ARG A 33 -16.68 7.09 3.23
N GLU A 34 -15.95 6.23 2.51
CA GLU A 34 -14.57 6.47 2.10
C GLU A 34 -14.44 6.31 0.58
N GLU A 35 -13.97 7.37 -0.07
CA GLU A 35 -13.68 7.38 -1.50
C GLU A 35 -12.17 7.27 -1.70
N ALA A 36 -11.71 6.10 -2.14
CA ALA A 36 -10.31 5.87 -2.46
C ALA A 36 -10.02 6.31 -3.89
N CYS A 37 -8.98 7.11 -4.07
CA CYS A 37 -8.40 7.47 -5.36
C CYS A 37 -6.97 6.92 -5.44
N PHE A 38 -6.66 6.21 -6.51
CA PHE A 38 -5.36 5.61 -6.72
C PHE A 38 -4.43 6.58 -7.46
N LEU A 39 -3.18 6.68 -7.03
CA LEU A 39 -2.12 7.42 -7.71
C LEU A 39 -1.05 6.44 -8.14
N VAL A 40 -0.97 6.20 -9.45
CA VAL A 40 -0.20 5.09 -10.01
C VAL A 40 0.64 5.56 -11.18
N ARG A 41 1.85 5.04 -11.33
CA ARG A 41 2.58 5.08 -12.59
C ARG A 41 1.77 4.35 -13.66
N ARG A 42 1.89 4.83 -14.90
CA ARG A 42 1.24 4.20 -16.03
C ARG A 42 1.79 2.78 -16.19
N ASP A 43 0.88 1.83 -16.17
CA ASP A 43 1.10 0.45 -16.59
C ASP A 43 -0.26 -0.11 -17.02
N GLY A 44 -0.28 -0.84 -18.13
CA GLY A 44 -1.54 -1.32 -18.71
C GLY A 44 -2.31 -2.23 -17.75
N ALA A 45 -1.62 -3.19 -17.13
CA ALA A 45 -2.25 -4.16 -16.26
C ALA A 45 -2.78 -3.53 -14.96
N SER A 46 -1.97 -2.70 -14.30
CA SER A 46 -2.37 -2.05 -13.04
C SER A 46 -3.48 -1.03 -13.24
N THR A 47 -3.38 -0.16 -14.24
CA THR A 47 -4.39 0.88 -14.49
C THR A 47 -5.72 0.28 -14.94
N ASP A 48 -5.70 -0.75 -15.80
CA ASP A 48 -6.92 -1.42 -16.24
C ASP A 48 -7.58 -2.20 -15.11
N LEU A 49 -6.79 -2.87 -14.26
CA LEU A 49 -7.31 -3.56 -13.09
C LEU A 49 -8.02 -2.57 -12.14
N ILE A 50 -7.36 -1.48 -11.76
CA ILE A 50 -7.95 -0.46 -10.86
C ILE A 50 -9.23 0.13 -11.46
N ARG A 51 -9.22 0.46 -12.76
CA ARG A 51 -10.39 0.99 -13.46
C ARG A 51 -11.53 -0.03 -13.50
N SER A 52 -11.24 -1.31 -13.73
CA SER A 52 -12.23 -2.39 -13.73
C SER A 52 -12.93 -2.55 -12.37
N ARG A 53 -12.22 -2.24 -11.27
CA ARG A 53 -12.77 -2.22 -9.90
C ARG A 53 -13.52 -0.93 -9.55
N LYS A 54 -13.66 -0.02 -10.52
CA LYS A 54 -14.41 1.25 -10.44
C LYS A 54 -13.85 2.22 -9.42
N PHE A 55 -12.54 2.24 -9.22
CA PHE A 55 -11.88 3.28 -8.43
C PHE A 55 -11.39 4.43 -9.31
N PRO A 56 -11.55 5.69 -8.88
CA PRO A 56 -10.85 6.83 -9.45
C PRO A 56 -9.33 6.60 -9.45
N LEU A 57 -8.66 7.08 -10.49
CA LEU A 57 -7.21 6.93 -10.62
C LEU A 57 -6.57 8.15 -11.29
N GLU A 58 -5.44 8.60 -10.75
CA GLU A 58 -4.51 9.58 -11.32
C GLU A 58 -3.30 8.81 -11.85
N VAL A 59 -2.98 8.98 -13.15
CA VAL A 59 -1.87 8.27 -13.79
C VAL A 59 -0.66 9.19 -13.95
N PHE A 60 0.47 8.80 -13.38
CA PHE A 60 1.76 9.39 -13.69
C PHE A 60 2.30 8.80 -15.01
N PRO A 61 2.68 9.64 -15.99
CA PRO A 61 3.26 9.17 -17.25
C PRO A 61 4.49 8.28 -17.09
N ASP A 62 4.71 7.39 -18.05
CA ASP A 62 5.93 6.57 -18.14
C ASP A 62 7.18 7.46 -18.22
N GLY A 63 8.27 7.01 -17.58
CA GLY A 63 9.55 7.70 -17.60
C GLY A 63 9.61 8.97 -16.72
N MET A 64 8.54 9.31 -16.01
CA MET A 64 8.56 10.40 -15.03
C MET A 64 9.52 10.06 -13.87
N GLN A 65 10.39 11.00 -13.52
CA GLN A 65 11.36 10.84 -12.43
C GLN A 65 10.67 10.92 -11.06
N GLU A 66 11.26 10.33 -10.03
CA GLU A 66 10.67 10.32 -8.67
C GLU A 66 10.43 11.72 -8.13
N LYS A 67 11.36 12.66 -8.35
CA LYS A 67 11.19 14.07 -8.00
C LYS A 67 9.96 14.74 -8.64
N GLU A 68 9.56 14.29 -9.82
CA GLU A 68 8.40 14.83 -10.54
C GLU A 68 7.11 14.18 -10.02
N ILE A 69 7.16 12.88 -9.72
CA ILE A 69 6.06 12.16 -9.09
C ILE A 69 5.75 12.73 -7.71
N ILE A 70 6.76 12.98 -6.90
CA ILE A 70 6.53 13.51 -5.56
C ILE A 70 5.96 14.93 -5.60
N ALA A 71 6.40 15.75 -6.56
CA ALA A 71 5.80 17.07 -6.79
C ALA A 71 4.33 16.96 -7.21
N ARG A 72 3.99 16.01 -8.10
CA ARG A 72 2.61 15.72 -8.51
C ARG A 72 1.76 15.19 -7.36
N LEU A 73 2.33 14.30 -6.53
CA LEU A 73 1.68 13.75 -5.34
C LEU A 73 1.34 14.87 -4.35
N ASN A 74 2.30 15.75 -4.06
CA ASN A 74 2.10 16.89 -3.17
C ASN A 74 1.02 17.84 -3.73
N GLN A 75 1.04 18.17 -5.02
CA GLN A 75 -0.02 18.96 -5.66
C GLN A 75 -1.40 18.29 -5.55
N TRP A 76 -1.46 16.97 -5.71
CA TRP A 76 -2.71 16.23 -5.57
C TRP A 76 -3.24 16.29 -4.14
N VAL A 77 -2.36 16.12 -3.14
CA VAL A 77 -2.72 16.21 -1.71
C VAL A 77 -3.20 17.62 -1.35
N GLU A 78 -2.51 18.67 -1.80
CA GLU A 78 -2.93 20.06 -1.57
C GLU A 78 -4.31 20.37 -2.17
N LYS A 79 -4.53 19.89 -3.41
CA LYS A 79 -5.78 20.11 -4.15
C LYS A 79 -6.95 19.35 -3.54
N HIS A 80 -6.78 18.07 -3.23
CA HIS A 80 -7.88 17.19 -2.83
C HIS A 80 -8.04 17.06 -1.32
N ARG A 81 -7.03 17.48 -0.53
CA ARG A 81 -7.00 17.42 0.94
C ARG A 81 -7.51 16.09 1.48
N PRO A 82 -6.89 14.96 1.08
CA PRO A 82 -7.31 13.66 1.57
C PRO A 82 -7.15 13.60 3.09
N SER A 83 -8.04 12.87 3.76
CA SER A 83 -7.90 12.60 5.20
C SER A 83 -6.74 11.63 5.45
N PHE A 84 -6.50 10.71 4.51
CA PHE A 84 -5.42 9.74 4.55
C PHE A 84 -4.69 9.67 3.21
N LEU A 85 -3.37 9.65 3.24
CA LEU A 85 -2.53 9.24 2.12
C LEU A 85 -1.85 7.92 2.47
N ILE A 86 -2.30 6.84 1.85
CA ILE A 86 -1.72 5.50 1.99
C ILE A 86 -0.65 5.32 0.92
N VAL A 87 0.50 4.81 1.33
CA VAL A 87 1.67 4.65 0.49
C VAL A 87 2.15 3.19 0.59
N ASP A 88 2.06 2.45 -0.53
CA ASP A 88 2.41 1.02 -0.65
C ASP A 88 3.29 0.83 -1.90
N HIS A 89 4.52 1.32 -1.82
CA HIS A 89 5.51 1.30 -2.91
C HIS A 89 6.92 1.12 -2.34
N TRP A 90 7.89 0.65 -3.13
CA TRP A 90 9.23 0.25 -2.64
C TRP A 90 10.40 0.77 -3.45
N ASP A 91 10.16 1.27 -4.66
CA ASP A 91 11.24 1.73 -5.53
C ASP A 91 11.47 3.23 -5.33
N TRP A 92 11.89 3.59 -4.11
CA TRP A 92 12.10 4.98 -3.73
C TRP A 92 13.59 5.32 -3.76
N ASP A 93 13.93 6.38 -4.48
CA ASP A 93 15.24 7.00 -4.38
C ASP A 93 15.26 8.08 -3.27
N ASP A 94 16.44 8.59 -2.95
CA ASP A 94 16.63 9.65 -1.96
C ASP A 94 15.78 10.90 -2.28
N ALA A 95 15.50 11.15 -3.57
CA ALA A 95 14.69 12.28 -4.00
C ALA A 95 13.21 12.09 -3.65
N TYR A 96 12.69 10.86 -3.74
CA TYR A 96 11.34 10.53 -3.30
C TYR A 96 11.19 10.78 -1.80
N TRP A 97 12.11 10.25 -1.00
CA TRP A 97 12.07 10.39 0.46
C TRP A 97 12.18 11.84 0.91
N SER A 98 13.18 12.54 0.40
CA SER A 98 13.39 13.95 0.72
C SER A 98 12.20 14.83 0.28
N GLY A 99 11.48 14.42 -0.77
CA GLY A 99 10.33 15.14 -1.30
C GLY A 99 8.99 14.81 -0.63
N LEU A 100 8.88 13.66 0.06
CA LEU A 100 7.65 13.22 0.74
C LEU A 100 7.44 14.04 2.01
N ALA A 101 6.95 15.25 1.82
CA ALA A 101 6.61 16.19 2.87
C ALA A 101 5.18 15.94 3.38
N LYS A 102 5.01 15.85 4.70
CA LYS A 102 3.70 15.77 5.33
C LYS A 102 2.96 17.10 5.15
N ILE A 103 1.91 17.10 4.34
CA ILE A 103 1.05 18.27 4.15
C ILE A 103 0.01 18.32 5.28
N PRO A 104 -0.13 19.45 6.01
CA PRO A 104 -1.08 19.56 7.10
C PRO A 104 -2.51 19.20 6.67
N GLY A 105 -3.15 18.32 7.45
CA GLY A 105 -4.53 17.89 7.23
C GLY A 105 -4.68 16.52 6.57
N ALA A 106 -3.59 15.91 6.11
CA ALA A 106 -3.55 14.52 5.66
C ALA A 106 -2.74 13.65 6.64
N VAL A 107 -3.24 12.47 6.97
CA VAL A 107 -2.51 11.46 7.74
C VAL A 107 -1.77 10.54 6.77
N TYR A 108 -0.46 10.45 6.91
CA TYR A 108 0.40 9.66 6.03
C TYR A 108 0.53 8.25 6.61
N VAL A 109 0.15 7.25 5.82
CA VAL A 109 0.11 5.84 6.22
C VAL A 109 1.04 5.02 5.33
N GLY A 110 2.07 4.44 5.92
CA GLY A 110 2.99 3.55 5.21
C GLY A 110 2.58 2.09 5.35
N MET A 111 2.59 1.35 4.25
CA MET A 111 2.49 -0.12 4.26
C MET A 111 3.88 -0.72 4.19
N ASP A 112 4.15 -1.75 4.99
CA ASP A 112 5.38 -2.57 5.12
C ASP A 112 6.74 -1.79 5.18
N VAL A 113 6.70 -0.51 5.59
CA VAL A 113 7.75 0.53 5.45
C VAL A 113 9.18 0.02 5.68
N PRO A 114 10.18 0.42 4.86
CA PRO A 114 11.59 0.08 5.11
C PRO A 114 12.08 0.59 6.46
N GLU A 115 13.02 -0.14 7.05
CA GLU A 115 13.65 0.25 8.31
C GLU A 115 14.43 1.55 8.14
N GLY A 116 14.20 2.52 9.03
CA GLY A 116 14.78 3.88 8.95
C GLY A 116 13.87 4.94 8.32
N GLU A 117 12.81 4.54 7.61
CA GLU A 117 11.97 5.48 6.84
C GLU A 117 10.65 5.86 7.52
N PHE A 118 10.45 5.41 8.76
CA PHE A 118 9.21 5.64 9.51
C PHE A 118 8.92 7.13 9.75
N ALA A 119 9.95 7.99 9.79
CA ALA A 119 9.80 9.43 10.00
C ALA A 119 8.88 10.12 8.98
N HIS A 120 8.77 9.57 7.77
CA HIS A 120 7.92 10.09 6.71
C HIS A 120 6.42 9.82 6.93
N PHE A 121 6.06 8.97 7.90
CA PHE A 121 4.70 8.52 8.12
C PHE A 121 4.17 8.87 9.51
N ASP A 122 2.86 9.04 9.63
CA ASP A 122 2.19 9.20 10.92
C ASP A 122 1.80 7.83 11.48
N LEU A 123 1.36 6.92 10.60
CA LEU A 123 1.04 5.54 10.91
C LEU A 123 1.80 4.60 9.97
N ALA A 124 2.19 3.43 10.45
CA ALA A 124 2.73 2.37 9.59
C ALA A 124 2.12 1.01 9.93
N PHE A 125 1.87 0.17 8.93
CA PHE A 125 1.35 -1.19 9.10
C PHE A 125 2.35 -2.22 8.57
N GLN A 126 2.75 -3.17 9.42
CA GLN A 126 3.81 -4.15 9.17
C GLN A 126 3.29 -5.58 9.36
N GLY A 127 3.09 -6.33 8.26
CA GLY A 127 2.43 -7.64 8.32
C GLY A 127 3.31 -8.80 8.79
N ILE A 128 4.53 -8.94 8.27
CA ILE A 128 5.43 -10.10 8.49
C ILE A 128 6.86 -9.62 8.78
N ARG A 129 7.06 -8.90 9.88
CA ARG A 129 8.39 -8.70 10.48
C ARG A 129 8.40 -9.26 11.90
N ASN A 130 8.73 -10.55 12.02
CA ASN A 130 8.80 -11.29 13.29
C ASN A 130 10.03 -10.95 14.14
N SER A 131 11.00 -10.18 13.62
CA SER A 131 12.26 -9.87 14.32
C SER A 131 12.30 -8.48 14.98
N LEU A 132 11.30 -7.62 14.77
CA LEU A 132 11.26 -6.31 15.41
C LEU A 132 10.49 -6.40 16.74
N SER A 133 11.18 -6.27 17.86
CA SER A 133 10.58 -6.25 19.20
C SER A 133 9.54 -5.12 19.32
N ASN A 134 8.45 -5.32 20.09
CA ASN A 134 7.34 -4.35 20.26
C ASN A 134 7.76 -3.00 20.87
N GLU A 135 8.98 -2.87 21.39
CA GLU A 135 9.33 -1.83 22.35
C GLU A 135 10.00 -0.59 21.74
N GLU A 136 10.45 -0.63 20.48
CA GLU A 136 11.28 0.45 19.91
C GLU A 136 10.53 1.44 18.99
N PHE A 137 9.28 1.15 18.59
CA PHE A 137 8.69 1.82 17.42
C PHE A 137 7.63 2.89 17.72
N THR A 138 7.95 3.79 18.66
CA THR A 138 7.58 5.20 18.44
C THR A 138 8.79 5.88 17.83
N GLU A 139 9.22 5.39 16.67
CA GLU A 139 10.35 5.98 15.96
C GLU A 139 9.89 7.32 15.38
N MET A 140 10.49 8.41 15.85
CA MET A 140 10.43 9.72 15.19
C MET A 140 9.00 10.27 14.96
N GLY A 141 8.03 9.88 15.80
CA GLY A 141 6.65 10.35 15.71
C GLY A 141 5.72 9.52 14.81
N CYS A 142 6.15 8.35 14.32
CA CYS A 142 5.30 7.39 13.63
C CYS A 142 4.75 6.33 14.61
N LYS A 143 3.45 6.03 14.51
CA LYS A 143 2.84 4.92 15.25
C LYS A 143 2.78 3.67 14.39
N VAL A 144 3.48 2.62 14.82
CA VAL A 144 3.59 1.37 14.06
C VAL A 144 2.62 0.30 14.58
N TYR A 145 1.84 -0.29 13.68
CA TYR A 145 0.94 -1.42 13.89
C TYR A 145 1.53 -2.66 13.24
N LYS A 146 1.74 -3.73 14.01
CA LYS A 146 2.44 -4.91 13.49
C LYS A 146 1.89 -6.25 13.92
N GLY A 147 2.21 -7.24 13.09
CA GLY A 147 1.81 -8.63 13.26
C GLY A 147 0.80 -9.08 12.21
N PRO A 148 0.56 -10.39 12.14
CA PRO A 148 -0.25 -11.00 11.09
C PRO A 148 -1.71 -10.52 11.07
N GLN A 149 -2.21 -9.95 12.16
CA GLN A 149 -3.54 -9.34 12.22
C GLN A 149 -3.69 -8.08 11.35
N TYR A 150 -2.58 -7.46 10.92
CA TYR A 150 -2.57 -6.33 10.00
C TYR A 150 -2.23 -6.74 8.56
N LEU A 151 -2.13 -8.05 8.27
CA LEU A 151 -1.96 -8.53 6.91
C LEU A 151 -3.23 -8.30 6.09
N MET A 152 -3.07 -7.59 4.98
CA MET A 152 -4.10 -7.46 3.96
C MET A 152 -4.05 -8.71 3.08
N THR A 153 -5.03 -9.59 3.26
CA THR A 153 -5.13 -10.87 2.57
C THR A 153 -6.33 -10.87 1.64
N SER A 154 -6.30 -11.71 0.58
CA SER A 154 -7.45 -11.84 -0.31
C SER A 154 -8.68 -12.25 0.50
N PRO A 155 -9.84 -11.59 0.31
CA PRO A 155 -11.09 -12.02 0.92
C PRO A 155 -11.44 -13.47 0.56
N ASP A 156 -10.91 -13.99 -0.56
CA ASP A 156 -11.10 -15.38 -0.98
C ASP A 156 -10.51 -16.41 0.02
N PHE A 157 -9.59 -15.99 0.90
CA PHE A 157 -9.06 -16.85 1.95
C PHE A 157 -9.97 -16.94 3.19
N LEU A 158 -10.92 -16.01 3.36
CA LEU A 158 -11.79 -15.97 4.54
C LEU A 158 -12.59 -17.27 4.77
N PRO A 159 -13.17 -17.93 3.75
CA PRO A 159 -13.87 -19.21 3.93
C PRO A 159 -12.98 -20.35 4.44
N TYR A 160 -11.65 -20.21 4.31
CA TYR A 160 -10.66 -21.20 4.72
C TYR A 160 -9.99 -20.87 6.06
N ALA A 161 -10.35 -19.75 6.69
CA ALA A 161 -9.80 -19.36 7.98
C ALA A 161 -10.08 -20.46 9.03
N GLY A 162 -9.01 -20.98 9.65
CA GLY A 162 -9.10 -22.08 10.63
C GLY A 162 -9.44 -23.46 10.05
N SER A 163 -9.64 -23.59 8.73
CA SER A 163 -9.95 -24.89 8.10
C SER A 163 -8.71 -25.77 7.92
N TRP A 164 -7.51 -25.17 7.94
CA TRP A 164 -6.26 -25.88 7.73
C TRP A 164 -5.81 -26.64 8.98
N LYS A 165 -5.43 -27.91 8.79
CA LYS A 165 -4.80 -28.76 9.82
C LYS A 165 -3.59 -29.46 9.21
N TYR A 166 -2.41 -29.25 9.79
CA TYR A 166 -1.22 -30.01 9.42
C TYR A 166 -1.43 -31.49 9.72
N ARG A 167 -1.24 -32.36 8.71
CA ARG A 167 -1.45 -33.81 8.85
C ARG A 167 -0.14 -34.62 8.90
N GLY A 168 1.02 -33.97 9.03
CA GLY A 168 2.33 -34.64 9.09
C GLY A 168 2.80 -35.31 7.79
N ARG A 169 2.03 -35.21 6.70
CA ARG A 169 2.35 -35.85 5.41
C ARG A 169 2.19 -34.86 4.27
N LEU A 170 3.29 -34.57 3.58
CA LEU A 170 3.28 -33.82 2.33
C LEU A 170 2.67 -34.68 1.23
N LYS A 171 1.52 -34.28 0.69
CA LYS A 171 0.82 -35.01 -0.39
C LYS A 171 0.92 -34.30 -1.73
N LYS A 172 0.98 -32.97 -1.72
CA LYS A 172 0.98 -32.10 -2.89
C LYS A 172 1.85 -30.89 -2.59
N ILE A 173 2.54 -30.40 -3.61
CA ILE A 173 3.32 -29.17 -3.56
C ILE A 173 2.65 -28.18 -4.53
N LEU A 174 2.31 -27.00 -4.04
CA LEU A 174 1.92 -25.87 -4.87
C LEU A 174 3.15 -24.99 -5.05
N LEU A 175 3.55 -24.78 -6.30
CA LEU A 175 4.58 -23.81 -6.65
C LEU A 175 3.86 -22.56 -7.18
N THR A 176 4.06 -21.44 -6.49
CA THR A 176 3.59 -20.12 -6.90
C THR A 176 4.73 -19.13 -6.69
N PHE A 177 4.96 -18.27 -7.68
CA PHE A 177 5.98 -17.22 -7.65
C PHE A 177 5.35 -15.84 -7.45
N GLY A 178 4.06 -15.80 -7.09
CA GLY A 178 3.28 -14.57 -7.03
C GLY A 178 2.73 -14.15 -8.40
N GLY A 179 2.22 -12.93 -8.49
CA GLY A 179 1.79 -12.32 -9.74
C GLY A 179 2.90 -11.47 -10.36
N THR A 180 3.05 -11.55 -11.68
CA THR A 180 3.87 -10.66 -12.51
C THR A 180 3.10 -9.38 -12.82
#